data_AF-A0AA35QXU5-F1
#
_entry.id   AF-A0AA35QXU5-F1
#
_cell.length_a   1.000
_cell.length_b   1.000
_cell.length_c   1.000
_cell.angle_alpha   90.00
_cell.angle_beta   90.00
_cell.angle_gamma   90.00
#
_symmetry.space_group_name_H-M   'P 1'
#
loop_
_entity.id
_entity.type
_entity.pdbx_description
1 polymer ?
#
loop_
_entity_poly.entity_id
_entity_poly.type
_entity_poly.pdbx_seq_one_letter_code
_entity_poly.pdbx_strand_id
1 'polypeptide(L)'
;MSESKPQVGDLAEELDQLTWSETARLSAQLGMKSSVLREIRESKQRDDIKLLKTMELWLKSDQNASWTRVVRALNAIRKNVLAQEMEWKYCRPAPASRSADSALHAVGVRSFSRPKPVANPEAAAPSIARASAAESLEAVM
;
A
#
# COMPACT_ATOMS: atom_id res chain seq x y z
N MET A 1 -20.07 -2.41 8.38
CA MET A 1 -19.10 -1.94 9.39
C MET A 1 -18.61 -0.59 8.93
N SER A 2 -18.90 0.47 9.69
CA SER A 2 -18.67 1.85 9.25
C SER A 2 -17.32 2.32 9.80
N GLU A 3 -16.40 2.72 8.91
CA GLU A 3 -15.21 3.48 9.28
C GLU A 3 -15.68 4.78 9.94
N SER A 4 -15.15 5.13 11.12
CA SER A 4 -15.48 6.40 11.76
C SER A 4 -14.99 7.54 10.89
N LYS A 5 -15.87 8.47 10.53
CA LYS A 5 -15.47 9.64 9.72
C LYS A 5 -14.46 10.49 10.52
N PRO A 6 -13.32 10.91 9.93
CA PRO A 6 -12.36 11.75 10.63
C PRO A 6 -12.99 13.08 11.06
N GLN A 7 -12.73 13.49 12.30
CA GLN A 7 -13.07 14.82 12.80
C GLN A 7 -11.85 15.73 12.79
N VAL A 8 -12.08 17.05 12.78
CA VAL A 8 -10.99 18.05 12.78
C VAL A 8 -10.11 17.91 14.03
N GLY A 9 -10.70 17.64 15.19
CA GLY A 9 -9.99 17.46 16.45
C GLY A 9 -9.04 16.25 16.40
N ASP A 10 -9.56 15.09 16.00
CA ASP A 10 -8.75 13.87 15.88
C ASP A 10 -7.60 14.04 14.88
N LEU A 11 -7.87 14.68 13.73
CA LEU A 11 -6.83 14.95 12.74
C LEU A 11 -5.75 15.90 13.29
N ALA A 12 -6.15 16.93 14.04
CA ALA A 12 -5.20 17.88 14.58
C ALA A 12 -4.31 17.26 15.67
N GLU A 13 -4.88 16.44 16.55
CA GLU A 13 -4.13 15.75 17.60
C GLU A 13 -3.09 14.80 17.00
N GLU A 14 -3.49 13.99 16.02
CA GLU A 14 -2.60 12.98 15.44
C GLU A 14 -1.55 13.59 14.48
N LEU A 15 -1.88 14.72 13.84
CA LEU A 15 -1.00 15.41 12.89
C LEU A 15 -0.22 16.57 13.54
N ASP A 16 -0.36 16.82 14.85
CA ASP A 16 0.34 17.90 15.57
C ASP A 16 1.87 17.77 15.45
N GLN A 17 2.35 16.53 15.38
CA GLN A 17 3.76 16.21 15.16
C GLN A 17 4.29 16.50 13.74
N LEU A 18 3.42 16.91 12.81
CA LEU A 18 3.83 17.31 11.46
C LEU A 18 4.16 18.80 11.41
N THR A 19 5.29 19.11 10.77
CA THR A 19 5.62 20.50 10.43
C THR A 19 4.63 21.05 9.40
N TRP A 20 4.46 22.38 9.34
CA TRP A 20 3.62 23.02 8.32
C TRP A 20 3.94 22.57 6.89
N SER A 21 5.22 22.38 6.56
CA SER A 21 5.64 21.92 5.24
C SER A 21 5.14 20.51 4.92
N GLU A 22 5.07 19.64 5.91
CA GLU A 22 4.57 18.27 5.78
C GLU A 22 3.05 18.26 5.69
N THR A 23 2.37 19.08 6.51
CA THR A 23 0.93 19.31 6.43
C THR A 23 0.51 19.85 5.07
N ALA A 24 1.26 20.77 4.49
CA ALA A 24 1.00 21.28 3.14
C ALA A 24 1.16 20.18 2.07
N ARG A 25 2.19 19.33 2.19
CA ARG A 25 2.38 18.19 1.28
C ARG A 25 1.26 17.15 1.43
N LEU A 26 0.87 16.83 2.65
CA LEU A 26 -0.27 15.95 2.95
C LEU A 26 -1.54 16.49 2.29
N SER A 27 -1.82 17.76 2.50
CA SER A 27 -3.01 18.43 1.98
C SER A 27 -3.04 18.45 0.46
N ALA A 28 -1.87 18.62 -0.19
CA ALA A 28 -1.75 18.49 -1.64
C ALA A 28 -2.05 17.06 -2.12
N GLN A 29 -1.58 16.02 -1.40
CA GLN A 29 -1.89 14.62 -1.69
C GLN A 29 -3.38 14.29 -1.48
N LEU A 30 -4.04 14.98 -0.56
CA LEU A 30 -5.49 14.89 -0.33
C LEU A 30 -6.31 15.62 -1.41
N GLY A 31 -5.66 16.33 -2.33
CA GLY A 31 -6.31 17.02 -3.45
C GLY A 31 -6.68 18.47 -3.16
N MET A 32 -6.18 19.07 -2.08
CA MET A 32 -6.41 20.50 -1.82
C MET A 32 -5.71 21.37 -2.87
N LYS A 33 -6.42 22.43 -3.31
CA LYS A 33 -5.88 23.39 -4.27
C LYS A 33 -4.68 24.15 -3.68
N SER A 34 -3.61 24.28 -4.46
CA SER A 34 -2.39 24.98 -4.07
C SER A 34 -2.64 26.45 -3.69
N SER A 35 -3.66 27.08 -4.28
CA SER A 35 -4.08 28.46 -3.94
C SER A 35 -4.56 28.58 -2.49
N VAL A 36 -5.32 27.60 -2.00
CA VAL A 36 -5.81 27.55 -0.62
C VAL A 36 -4.65 27.36 0.35
N LEU A 37 -3.72 26.46 0.04
CA LEU A 37 -2.54 26.22 0.88
C LEU A 37 -1.62 27.45 0.94
N ARG A 38 -1.52 28.22 -0.14
CA ARG A 38 -0.77 29.47 -0.17
C ARG A 38 -1.41 30.53 0.73
N GLU A 39 -2.72 30.70 0.67
CA GLU A 39 -3.45 31.65 1.52
C GLU A 39 -3.28 31.33 3.02
N ILE A 40 -3.33 30.05 3.39
CA ILE A 40 -3.13 29.63 4.79
C ILE A 40 -1.67 29.84 5.21
N ARG A 41 -0.71 29.59 4.33
CA ARG A 41 0.72 29.82 4.60
C ARG A 41 1.02 31.29 4.90
N GLU A 42 0.44 32.19 4.11
CA GLU A 42 0.60 33.64 4.21
C GLU A 42 -0.16 34.26 5.40
N SER A 43 -1.04 33.47 6.04
CA SER A 43 -1.69 33.85 7.28
C SER A 43 -0.67 34.07 8.42
N LYS A 44 -0.88 35.13 9.21
CA LYS A 44 -0.10 35.43 10.43
C LYS A 44 -0.43 34.51 11.62
N GLN A 45 -1.22 33.47 11.39
CA GLN A 45 -1.59 32.49 12.41
C GLN A 45 -0.42 31.58 12.78
N ARG A 46 -0.48 31.01 13.99
CA ARG A 46 0.42 29.96 14.45
C ARG A 46 0.18 28.65 13.66
N ASP A 47 1.16 27.76 13.66
CA ASP A 47 1.16 26.56 12.81
C ASP A 47 0.09 25.53 13.22
N ASP A 48 -0.23 25.43 14.52
CA ASP A 48 -1.35 24.67 15.08
C ASP A 48 -2.71 25.15 14.52
N ILE A 49 -2.92 26.47 14.48
CA ILE A 49 -4.14 27.07 13.91
C ILE A 49 -4.19 26.83 12.39
N LYS A 50 -3.04 26.90 11.71
CA LYS A 50 -2.95 26.62 10.27
C LYS A 50 -3.26 25.16 9.96
N LEU A 51 -2.78 24.22 10.77
CA LEU A 51 -3.10 22.79 10.67
C LEU A 51 -4.61 22.57 10.80
N LEU A 52 -5.20 23.05 11.89
CA LEU A 52 -6.64 22.95 12.15
C LEU A 52 -7.47 23.50 10.99
N LYS A 53 -7.15 24.72 10.53
CA LYS A 53 -7.86 25.37 9.41
C LYS A 53 -7.73 24.56 8.11
N THR A 54 -6.56 23.99 7.85
CA THR A 54 -6.32 23.19 6.64
C THR A 54 -7.14 21.90 6.66
N MET A 55 -7.13 21.18 7.80
CA MET A 55 -7.91 19.94 7.95
C MET A 55 -9.42 20.22 7.91
N GLU A 56 -9.88 21.32 8.52
CA GLU A 56 -11.28 21.74 8.45
C GLU A 56 -11.72 22.02 7.01
N LEU A 57 -10.92 22.76 6.25
CA LEU A 57 -11.22 23.07 4.85
C LEU A 57 -11.27 21.82 3.98
N TRP A 58 -10.35 20.87 4.20
CA TRP A 58 -10.38 19.59 3.50
C TRP A 58 -11.67 18.81 3.81
N LEU A 59 -12.02 18.64 5.09
CA LEU A 59 -13.22 17.91 5.50
C LEU A 59 -14.52 18.55 4.99
N LYS A 60 -14.57 19.88 4.92
CA LYS A 60 -15.72 20.61 4.34
C LYS A 60 -15.81 20.45 2.83
N SER A 61 -14.66 20.35 2.14
CA SER A 61 -14.61 20.29 0.68
C SER A 61 -14.73 18.87 0.12
N ASP A 62 -14.37 17.84 0.87
CA ASP A 62 -14.31 16.46 0.40
C ASP A 62 -15.40 15.59 1.03
N GLN A 63 -16.40 15.21 0.23
CA GLN A 63 -17.48 14.33 0.70
C GLN A 63 -17.01 12.91 1.03
N ASN A 64 -15.89 12.48 0.45
CA ASN A 64 -15.29 11.16 0.61
C ASN A 64 -14.08 11.18 1.57
N ALA A 65 -14.05 12.13 2.50
CA ALA A 65 -13.05 12.18 3.56
C ALA A 65 -13.10 10.92 4.43
N SER A 66 -11.97 10.23 4.51
CA SER A 66 -11.79 8.93 5.18
C SER A 66 -10.39 8.83 5.77
N TRP A 67 -10.23 8.05 6.84
CA TRP A 67 -8.92 7.80 7.45
C TRP A 67 -8.00 7.04 6.49
N THR A 68 -8.57 6.13 5.71
CA THR A 68 -7.84 5.40 4.66
C THR A 68 -7.14 6.35 3.67
N ARG A 69 -7.76 7.50 3.32
CA ARG A 69 -7.14 8.50 2.44
C ARG A 69 -6.03 9.27 3.14
N VAL A 70 -6.20 9.60 4.42
CA VAL A 70 -5.16 10.25 5.23
C VAL A 70 -3.94 9.35 5.37
N VAL A 71 -4.12 8.08 5.69
CA VAL A 71 -3.05 7.07 5.76
C VAL A 71 -2.32 6.95 4.43
N ARG A 72 -3.06 6.88 3.31
CA ARG A 72 -2.45 6.84 1.97
C ARG A 72 -1.63 8.10 1.68
N ALA A 73 -2.15 9.28 2.03
CA ALA A 73 -1.45 10.55 1.85
C ALA A 73 -0.20 10.65 2.74
N LEU A 74 -0.25 10.15 3.98
CA LEU A 74 0.89 10.08 4.89
C LEU A 74 2.00 9.18 4.33
N ASN A 75 1.65 8.02 3.80
CA ASN A 75 2.59 7.14 3.11
C ASN A 75 3.22 7.82 1.90
N ALA A 76 2.45 8.60 1.13
CA ALA A 76 2.97 9.35 -0.02
C ALA A 76 4.00 10.43 0.38
N ILE A 77 3.87 11.02 1.57
CA ILE A 77 4.86 11.98 2.12
C ILE A 77 5.94 11.33 2.98
N ARG A 78 6.04 9.99 2.96
CA ARG A 78 7.03 9.18 3.71
C ARG A 78 6.87 9.24 5.23
N LYS A 79 5.68 9.53 5.75
CA LYS A 79 5.34 9.46 7.18
C LYS A 79 4.80 8.08 7.54
N ASN A 80 5.60 7.05 7.23
CA ASN A 80 5.15 5.66 7.30
C ASN A 80 4.85 5.19 8.73
N VAL A 81 5.57 5.68 9.74
CA VAL A 81 5.33 5.33 11.16
C VAL A 81 3.95 5.83 11.59
N LEU A 82 3.70 7.14 11.42
CA LEU A 82 2.40 7.73 11.71
C LEU A 82 1.27 7.12 10.88
N ALA A 83 1.53 6.80 9.61
CA ALA A 83 0.57 6.12 8.76
C ALA A 83 0.19 4.73 9.32
N GLN A 84 1.16 3.96 9.83
CA GLN A 84 0.90 2.66 10.45
C GLN A 84 0.13 2.79 11.77
N GLU A 85 0.47 3.78 12.60
CA GLU A 85 -0.24 4.05 13.86
C GLU A 85 -1.71 4.39 13.58
N MET A 86 -1.96 5.30 12.65
CA MET A 86 -3.32 5.66 12.22
C MET A 86 -4.05 4.50 11.55
N GLU A 87 -3.35 3.70 10.73
CA GLU A 87 -3.95 2.53 10.09
C GLU A 87 -4.43 1.54 11.14
N TRP A 88 -3.61 1.27 12.17
CA TRP A 88 -3.97 0.38 13.27
C TRP A 88 -5.13 0.95 14.12
N LYS A 89 -5.15 2.26 14.36
CA LYS A 89 -6.15 2.93 15.22
C LYS A 89 -7.51 3.13 14.54
N TYR A 90 -7.52 3.45 13.24
CA TYR A 90 -8.74 3.91 12.55
C TYR A 90 -9.15 3.09 11.33
N CYS A 91 -8.21 2.38 10.67
CA CYS A 91 -8.49 1.69 9.41
C CYS A 91 -8.57 0.16 9.55
N ARG A 92 -7.83 -0.43 10.49
CA ARG A 92 -7.84 -1.89 10.66
C ARG A 92 -9.20 -2.32 11.24
N PRO A 93 -9.86 -3.33 10.66
CA PRO A 93 -11.02 -3.93 11.31
C PRO A 93 -10.59 -4.46 12.68
N ALA A 94 -11.43 -4.24 13.71
CA ALA A 94 -11.32 -4.94 14.99
C ALA A 94 -11.03 -6.42 14.67
N PRO A 95 -10.11 -7.10 15.39
CA PRO A 95 -9.82 -8.50 15.12
C PRO A 95 -11.17 -9.19 15.08
N ALA A 96 -11.54 -9.71 13.90
CA ALA A 96 -12.71 -10.54 13.78
C ALA A 96 -12.52 -11.57 14.88
N SER A 97 -13.39 -11.54 15.89
CA SER A 97 -13.53 -12.63 16.82
C SER A 97 -13.61 -13.85 15.92
N ARG A 98 -12.49 -14.59 15.84
CA ARG A 98 -12.52 -15.91 15.26
C ARG A 98 -13.47 -16.62 16.19
N SER A 99 -14.71 -16.79 15.74
CA SER A 99 -15.52 -17.91 16.18
C SER A 99 -14.66 -19.13 15.90
N ALA A 100 -13.89 -19.49 16.92
CA ALA A 100 -13.20 -20.76 17.02
C ALA A 100 -14.31 -21.77 17.27
N ASP A 101 -15.00 -22.17 16.22
CA ASP A 101 -15.72 -23.43 16.23
C ASP A 101 -15.75 -24.03 14.83
N SER A 102 -14.96 -25.09 14.70
CA SER A 102 -15.20 -26.24 13.82
C SER A 102 -15.18 -26.04 12.30
N ALA A 103 -13.97 -26.09 11.73
CA ALA A 103 -13.71 -26.88 10.50
C ALA A 103 -12.21 -27.18 10.36
N LEU A 104 -11.65 -27.92 11.32
CA LEU A 104 -10.52 -28.80 11.03
C LEU A 104 -11.03 -29.84 10.03
N HIS A 105 -10.65 -29.80 8.75
CA HIS A 105 -10.46 -31.00 7.95
C HIS A 105 -9.57 -30.74 6.73
N ALA A 106 -8.55 -31.60 6.63
CA ALA A 106 -7.74 -31.97 5.47
C ALA A 106 -6.62 -31.01 5.03
N VAL A 107 -5.44 -31.25 5.62
CA VAL A 107 -4.15 -31.22 4.91
C VAL A 107 -4.26 -32.14 3.68
N GLY A 108 -4.47 -31.54 2.51
CA GLY A 108 -4.42 -32.20 1.21
C GLY A 108 -3.05 -31.99 0.57
N VAL A 109 -2.23 -33.03 0.61
CA VAL A 109 -0.89 -33.12 0.04
C VAL A 109 -0.87 -32.66 -1.43
N ARG A 110 0.12 -31.83 -1.77
CA ARG A 110 0.46 -31.39 -3.14
C ARG A 110 0.60 -32.61 -4.05
N SER A 111 -0.37 -32.82 -4.94
CA SER A 111 -0.24 -33.83 -6.00
C SER A 111 0.67 -33.28 -7.10
N PHE A 112 1.91 -33.76 -7.13
CA PHE A 112 2.80 -33.60 -8.28
C PHE A 112 2.23 -34.42 -9.44
N SER A 113 1.84 -33.75 -10.52
CA SER A 113 1.52 -34.43 -11.78
C SER A 113 2.81 -34.91 -12.41
N ARG A 114 3.03 -36.23 -12.40
CA ARG A 114 4.13 -36.92 -13.09
C ARG A 114 3.78 -36.99 -14.59
N PRO A 115 4.63 -36.53 -15.53
CA PRO A 115 4.37 -36.75 -16.96
C PRO A 115 4.44 -38.25 -17.28
N LYS A 116 3.42 -38.75 -18.00
CA LYS A 116 3.37 -40.12 -18.52
C LYS A 116 4.42 -40.31 -19.61
N PRO A 117 5.21 -41.40 -19.59
CA PRO A 117 6.11 -41.74 -20.69
C PRO A 117 5.30 -42.24 -21.89
N VAL A 118 5.59 -41.71 -23.08
CA VAL A 118 5.12 -42.22 -24.37
C VAL A 118 5.72 -43.61 -24.59
N ALA A 119 4.86 -44.61 -24.74
CA ALA A 119 5.25 -45.92 -25.24
C ALA A 119 5.40 -45.83 -26.76
N ASN A 120 6.59 -46.09 -27.28
CA ASN A 120 6.81 -46.38 -28.69
C ASN A 120 7.72 -47.62 -28.76
N PRO A 121 7.20 -48.79 -29.16
CA PRO A 121 8.03 -49.95 -29.41
C PRO A 121 8.04 -50.27 -30.91
N GLU A 122 9.10 -49.89 -31.62
CA GLU A 122 9.61 -50.75 -32.68
C GLU A 122 11.13 -50.55 -32.83
N ALA A 123 11.79 -51.68 -33.04
CA ALA A 123 13.20 -51.92 -32.79
C ALA A 123 14.11 -51.54 -33.97
N ALA A 124 15.33 -51.09 -33.68
CA ALA A 124 16.60 -51.69 -34.14
C ALA A 124 17.79 -50.72 -33.96
N ALA A 125 18.85 -51.28 -33.35
CA ALA A 125 20.22 -50.83 -33.02
C ALA A 125 21.04 -50.06 -34.11
N PRO A 126 22.35 -49.75 -33.89
CA PRO A 126 23.10 -49.29 -32.71
C PRO A 126 24.02 -48.05 -32.95
N SER A 127 24.48 -47.47 -31.84
CA SER A 127 25.79 -46.82 -31.56
C SER A 127 26.65 -46.25 -32.69
N ILE A 128 26.89 -44.92 -32.71
CA ILE A 128 28.22 -44.30 -32.94
C ILE A 128 28.32 -42.98 -32.15
N ALA A 129 29.44 -42.83 -31.44
CA ALA A 129 29.88 -41.68 -30.64
C ALA A 129 30.14 -40.39 -31.45
N ARG A 130 30.24 -39.23 -30.78
CA ARG A 130 31.41 -38.30 -30.83
C ARG A 130 31.06 -36.85 -30.41
N ALA A 131 31.82 -36.36 -29.43
CA ALA A 131 32.36 -35.01 -29.13
C ALA A 131 31.55 -33.74 -29.54
N SER A 132 31.21 -32.83 -28.61
CA SER A 132 32.05 -31.83 -27.89
C SER A 132 32.28 -30.52 -28.68
N ALA A 133 32.23 -29.42 -27.92
CA ALA A 133 32.66 -28.04 -28.22
C ALA A 133 31.65 -27.20 -29.03
N ALA A 134 31.12 -26.11 -28.45
CA ALA A 134 31.66 -24.72 -28.50
C ALA A 134 31.32 -24.09 -29.88
N GLU A 135 30.97 -22.82 -30.05
CA GLU A 135 31.26 -21.60 -29.30
C GLU A 135 30.32 -20.51 -29.81
N SER A 136 30.10 -19.47 -29.00
CA SER A 136 29.52 -18.19 -29.41
C SER A 136 30.57 -17.31 -30.10
N LEU A 137 30.10 -16.18 -30.66
CA LEU A 137 30.82 -15.10 -31.37
C LEU A 137 31.04 -15.42 -32.86
N GLU A 138 30.67 -14.53 -33.79
CA GLU A 138 31.21 -13.17 -33.84
C GLU A 138 30.17 -12.08 -34.11
N ALA A 139 30.46 -10.95 -33.48
CA ALA A 139 29.96 -9.64 -33.81
C ALA A 139 31.17 -8.79 -34.26
N VAL A 140 30.93 -7.90 -35.22
CA VAL A 140 31.70 -6.68 -35.50
C VAL A 140 33.07 -6.86 -36.20
N MET A 141 33.07 -6.82 -37.54
CA MET A 141 33.59 -5.74 -38.41
C MET A 141 33.70 -6.22 -39.85
#